data_AF-A0A7C1V172-F1
#
_entry.id   AF-A0A7C1V172-F1
#
_cell.length_a   1.000
_cell.length_b   1.000
_cell.length_c   1.000
_cell.angle_alpha   90.00
_cell.angle_beta   90.00
_cell.angle_gamma   90.00
#
_symmetry.space_group_name_H-M   'P 1'
#
loop_
_entity.id
_entity.type
_entity.pdbx_description
1 polymer ?
#
loop_
_entity_poly.entity_id
_entity_poly.type
_entity_poly.pdbx_seq_one_letter_code
_entity_poly.pdbx_strand_id
1 'polypeptide(L)'
;MMTSAYSRSWQPSAPRHLTTLPPPRSRPRDSREQPDTGPPILKTFRRLLTTNICSGKRCRTTVLTSRRKEVRTVGEIEGAELVAYCGLYCGACAIKNGQIRNAAKSLQAMLKAYGYPDWAPTLAEFVPATKHYPEFEGVLEWLTAQDCEGCPAGGGNPACAIRICAREKGFAGCWECGEDPCEKLQAIDQDSRVPESRQRIREAGLEAWLAEQAAKV
;
A
#
# COMPACT_ATOMS: atom_id res chain seq x y z
N MET A 1 29.93 57.80 17.96
CA MET A 1 31.09 57.10 18.55
C MET A 1 31.01 55.63 18.11
N MET A 2 32.02 55.21 17.32
CA MET A 2 32.57 53.86 17.02
C MET A 2 31.65 52.64 17.24
N THR A 3 31.14 51.93 16.21
CA THR A 3 31.76 50.88 15.36
C THR A 3 32.33 49.64 16.06
N SER A 4 32.09 48.45 15.46
CA SER A 4 32.78 47.15 15.64
C SER A 4 32.21 46.24 16.75
N ALA A 5 31.94 44.93 16.58
CA ALA A 5 32.49 43.96 15.64
C ALA A 5 31.49 42.80 15.38
N TYR A 6 31.02 42.69 14.14
CA TYR A 6 30.55 41.45 13.54
C TYR A 6 31.79 40.72 13.01
N SER A 7 32.30 39.72 13.73
CA SER A 7 33.17 38.65 13.24
C SER A 7 33.78 37.88 14.40
N ARG A 8 33.16 36.75 14.77
CA ARG A 8 33.92 35.58 15.21
C ARG A 8 33.37 34.38 14.48
N SER A 9 34.15 33.94 13.50
CA SER A 9 34.12 32.63 12.86
C SER A 9 33.89 31.53 13.89
N TRP A 10 32.68 31.01 13.94
CA TRP A 10 32.39 29.77 14.65
C TRP A 10 32.49 28.62 13.64
N GLN A 11 33.59 27.89 13.69
CA GLN A 11 33.75 26.62 12.98
C GLN A 11 33.45 25.50 13.98
N PRO A 12 32.45 24.64 13.76
CA PRO A 12 32.31 23.46 14.58
C PRO A 12 33.40 22.46 14.19
N SER A 13 34.32 22.22 15.12
CA SER A 13 35.30 21.14 15.05
C SER A 13 34.60 19.78 14.97
N ALA A 14 34.94 19.00 13.94
CA ALA A 14 34.41 17.66 13.71
C ALA A 14 34.72 16.70 14.88
N PRO A 15 33.75 15.89 15.34
CA PRO A 15 34.03 14.83 16.29
C PRO A 15 34.84 13.72 15.61
N ARG A 16 36.04 13.47 16.15
CA ARG A 16 36.85 12.29 15.81
C ARG A 16 36.24 11.05 16.47
N HIS A 17 36.24 9.95 15.71
CA HIS A 17 35.99 8.57 16.14
C HIS A 17 34.53 8.12 16.27
N LEU A 18 33.90 7.92 15.11
CA LEU A 18 32.83 6.92 14.94
C LEU A 18 33.47 5.52 14.96
N THR A 19 33.50 4.87 16.12
CA THR A 19 33.62 3.41 16.18
C THR A 19 32.34 2.81 15.61
N THR A 20 32.46 2.15 14.47
CA THR A 20 31.40 1.42 13.77
C THR A 20 30.85 0.30 14.66
N LEU A 21 29.60 0.43 15.12
CA LEU A 21 28.84 -0.69 15.64
C LEU A 21 28.48 -1.62 14.48
N PRO A 22 28.66 -2.95 14.60
CA PRO A 22 28.25 -3.90 13.57
C PRO A 22 26.71 -3.92 13.44
N PRO A 23 26.18 -4.16 12.23
CA PRO A 23 24.74 -4.20 12.01
C PRO A 23 24.09 -5.35 12.80
N PRO A 24 22.83 -5.18 13.26
CA PRO A 24 22.10 -6.25 13.92
C PRO A 24 21.91 -7.42 12.94
N ARG A 25 22.24 -8.63 13.40
CA ARG A 25 22.06 -9.87 12.63
C ARG A 25 20.57 -10.07 12.34
N SER A 26 20.22 -10.12 11.05
CA SER A 26 18.90 -10.54 10.61
C SER A 26 18.62 -11.96 11.10
N ARG A 27 17.47 -12.16 11.76
CA ARG A 27 16.99 -13.50 12.06
C ARG A 27 16.64 -14.22 10.74
N PRO A 28 16.93 -15.52 10.60
CA PRO A 28 16.49 -16.27 9.44
C PRO A 28 14.96 -16.29 9.40
N ARG A 29 14.42 -15.93 8.23
CA ARG A 29 12.99 -16.01 7.89
C ARG A 29 12.63 -17.50 7.85
N ASP A 30 11.89 -17.98 8.85
CA ASP A 30 11.37 -19.34 8.85
C ASP A 30 10.36 -19.47 7.71
N SER A 31 10.80 -20.12 6.63
CA SER A 31 10.05 -20.34 5.41
C SER A 31 9.07 -21.50 5.61
N ARG A 32 7.97 -21.27 6.34
CA ARG A 32 6.79 -22.15 6.35
C ARG A 32 5.50 -21.35 6.58
N GLU A 33 5.17 -20.47 5.66
CA GLU A 33 3.77 -20.10 5.42
C GLU A 33 3.34 -20.76 4.11
N GLN A 34 2.41 -21.71 4.25
CA GLN A 34 1.73 -22.33 3.12
C GLN A 34 0.91 -21.26 2.38
N PRO A 35 0.89 -21.23 1.04
CA PRO A 35 0.00 -20.33 0.32
C PRO A 35 -1.45 -20.73 0.61
N ASP A 36 -2.19 -19.78 1.17
CA ASP A 36 -3.63 -19.86 1.40
C ASP A 36 -4.36 -19.86 0.04
N THR A 37 -4.60 -21.06 -0.49
CA THR A 37 -5.40 -21.25 -1.69
C THR A 37 -6.86 -21.02 -1.33
N GLY A 38 -7.38 -19.82 -1.62
CA GLY A 38 -8.79 -19.46 -1.44
C GLY A 38 -9.77 -20.43 -2.13
N PRO A 39 -11.06 -20.37 -1.78
CA PRO A 39 -12.03 -21.39 -2.15
C PRO A 39 -12.29 -21.41 -3.67
N PRO A 40 -12.38 -22.59 -4.30
CA PRO A 40 -12.68 -22.71 -5.72
C PRO A 40 -14.15 -22.39 -6.00
N ILE A 41 -14.41 -21.46 -6.91
CA ILE A 41 -15.76 -21.19 -7.42
C ILE A 41 -16.11 -22.24 -8.49
N LEU A 42 -17.04 -23.12 -8.11
CA LEU A 42 -17.82 -24.11 -8.87
C LEU A 42 -17.32 -24.54 -10.26
N LYS A 43 -16.81 -25.77 -10.31
CA LYS A 43 -16.63 -26.60 -11.51
C LYS A 43 -17.95 -26.76 -12.26
N THR A 44 -18.04 -26.30 -13.50
CA THR A 44 -19.11 -26.70 -14.42
C THR A 44 -18.57 -27.59 -15.53
N PHE A 45 -19.17 -28.78 -15.59
CA PHE A 45 -18.95 -29.83 -16.57
C PHE A 45 -18.99 -29.30 -18.01
N ARG A 46 -18.10 -29.88 -18.83
CA ARG A 46 -18.10 -29.76 -20.30
C ARG A 46 -19.39 -30.38 -20.86
N ARG A 47 -20.47 -29.60 -20.97
CA ARG A 47 -21.63 -30.02 -21.77
C ARG A 47 -21.38 -29.62 -23.22
N LEU A 48 -21.00 -30.59 -24.04
CA LEU A 48 -21.00 -30.46 -25.49
C LEU A 48 -22.46 -30.31 -25.93
N LEU A 49 -22.89 -29.10 -26.25
CA LEU A 49 -24.16 -28.88 -26.95
C LEU A 49 -23.89 -28.97 -28.44
N THR A 50 -24.08 -30.16 -29.00
CA THR A 50 -24.16 -30.36 -30.44
C THR A 50 -25.55 -29.98 -30.91
N THR A 51 -25.69 -28.87 -31.62
CA THR A 51 -26.93 -28.58 -32.36
C THR A 51 -26.74 -29.02 -33.80
N ASN A 52 -27.55 -29.97 -34.24
CA ASN A 52 -27.61 -30.35 -35.65
C ASN A 52 -28.61 -29.44 -36.35
N ILE A 53 -28.13 -28.65 -37.31
CA ILE A 53 -29.01 -27.90 -38.23
C ILE A 53 -29.19 -28.79 -39.46
N CYS A 54 -30.36 -29.40 -39.58
CA CYS A 54 -30.71 -30.28 -40.69
C CYS A 54 -31.57 -29.53 -41.72
N SER A 55 -30.99 -29.21 -42.88
CA SER A 55 -31.73 -28.76 -44.06
C SER A 55 -31.61 -29.84 -45.14
N GLY A 56 -32.52 -30.83 -45.12
CA GLY A 56 -32.51 -31.97 -46.06
C GLY A 56 -31.43 -33.03 -45.76
N LYS A 57 -30.94 -33.75 -46.78
CA LYS A 57 -30.02 -34.91 -46.66
C LYS A 57 -28.56 -34.56 -46.33
N ARG A 58 -28.25 -33.32 -45.95
CA ARG A 58 -26.90 -32.91 -45.53
C ARG A 58 -26.96 -32.35 -44.12
N CYS A 59 -26.40 -33.09 -43.17
CA CYS A 59 -26.18 -32.63 -41.81
C CYS A 59 -24.80 -31.97 -41.76
N ARG A 60 -24.73 -30.67 -41.46
CA ARG A 60 -23.46 -29.97 -41.25
C ARG A 60 -23.31 -29.75 -39.74
N THR A 61 -22.38 -30.46 -39.12
CA THR A 61 -22.04 -30.25 -37.71
C THR A 61 -21.20 -29.00 -37.58
N THR A 62 -21.81 -27.90 -37.14
CA THR A 62 -21.08 -26.67 -36.85
C THR A 62 -20.60 -26.75 -35.40
N VAL A 63 -19.32 -27.00 -35.18
CA VAL A 63 -18.71 -26.92 -33.85
C VAL A 63 -18.45 -25.44 -33.55
N LEU A 64 -19.36 -24.82 -32.79
CA LEU A 64 -19.15 -23.48 -32.23
C LEU A 64 -18.11 -23.58 -31.10
N THR A 65 -16.84 -23.35 -31.42
CA THR A 65 -15.80 -23.16 -30.40
C THR A 65 -15.92 -21.75 -29.83
N SER A 66 -16.66 -21.57 -28.74
CA SER A 66 -16.57 -20.31 -27.99
C SER A 66 -15.19 -20.23 -27.35
N ARG A 67 -14.42 -19.17 -27.65
CA ARG A 67 -13.24 -18.82 -26.87
C ARG A 67 -13.73 -18.48 -25.46
N ARG A 68 -13.65 -19.44 -24.52
CA ARG A 68 -13.80 -19.12 -23.10
C ARG A 68 -12.58 -18.27 -22.70
N LYS A 69 -12.84 -17.06 -22.18
CA LYS A 69 -11.80 -16.28 -21.49
C LYS A 69 -11.20 -17.17 -20.40
N GLU A 70 -9.89 -17.31 -20.43
CA GLU A 70 -9.11 -17.99 -19.41
C GLU A 70 -9.26 -17.19 -18.10
N VAL A 71 -9.75 -17.84 -17.05
CA VAL A 71 -10.02 -17.19 -15.75
C VAL A 71 -8.80 -17.43 -14.87
N ARG A 72 -8.02 -16.38 -14.61
CA ARG A 72 -6.86 -16.40 -13.70
C ARG A 72 -7.31 -16.20 -12.26
N THR A 73 -6.62 -16.82 -11.31
CA THR A 73 -6.81 -16.57 -9.87
C THR A 73 -6.14 -15.26 -9.47
N VAL A 74 -6.60 -14.62 -8.39
CA VAL A 74 -6.03 -13.33 -7.94
C VAL A 74 -4.54 -13.46 -7.61
N GLY A 75 -4.09 -14.62 -7.13
CA GLY A 75 -2.67 -14.88 -6.87
C GLY A 75 -1.80 -15.00 -8.13
N GLU A 76 -2.40 -15.16 -9.31
CA GLU A 76 -1.70 -15.21 -10.61
C GLU A 76 -1.63 -13.84 -11.30
N ILE A 77 -2.29 -12.82 -10.74
CA ILE A 77 -2.31 -11.46 -11.26
C ILE A 77 -1.12 -10.69 -10.66
N GLU A 78 -0.22 -10.25 -11.53
CA GLU A 78 0.90 -9.40 -11.13
C GLU A 78 0.40 -8.08 -10.52
N GLY A 79 0.90 -7.73 -9.34
CA GLY A 79 0.52 -6.51 -8.62
C GLY A 79 -0.75 -6.62 -7.77
N ALA A 80 -1.41 -7.79 -7.73
CA ALA A 80 -2.59 -8.00 -6.88
C ALA A 80 -2.30 -7.77 -5.38
N GLU A 81 -1.07 -8.02 -4.94
CA GLU A 81 -0.59 -7.75 -3.59
C GLU A 81 -0.55 -6.25 -3.24
N LEU A 82 -0.63 -5.37 -4.25
CA LEU A 82 -0.71 -3.93 -4.09
C LEU A 82 -2.15 -3.42 -3.94
N VAL A 83 -3.15 -4.30 -3.95
CA VAL A 83 -4.57 -3.89 -3.83
C VAL A 83 -5.05 -4.15 -2.42
N ALA A 84 -5.52 -3.10 -1.74
CA ALA A 84 -6.15 -3.23 -0.44
C ALA A 84 -7.53 -3.86 -0.56
N TYR A 85 -7.99 -4.55 0.48
CA TYR A 85 -9.33 -5.17 0.49
C TYR A 85 -10.46 -4.19 0.19
N CYS A 86 -10.32 -2.91 0.54
CA CYS A 86 -11.29 -1.86 0.22
C CYS A 86 -11.22 -1.35 -1.22
N GLY A 87 -10.23 -1.73 -2.02
CA GLY A 87 -10.01 -1.25 -3.39
C GLY A 87 -8.98 -0.12 -3.52
N LEU A 88 -8.29 0.28 -2.45
CA LEU A 88 -7.18 1.25 -2.56
C LEU A 88 -5.93 0.61 -3.18
N TYR A 89 -5.18 1.42 -3.94
CA TYR A 89 -3.90 1.00 -4.51
C TYR A 89 -2.73 1.36 -3.59
N CYS A 90 -2.13 0.36 -2.96
CA CYS A 90 -0.97 0.54 -2.09
C CYS A 90 0.29 0.98 -2.86
N GLY A 91 0.38 0.77 -4.18
CA GLY A 91 1.52 1.27 -4.98
C GLY A 91 1.64 2.79 -4.99
N ALA A 92 0.50 3.50 -4.93
CA ALA A 92 0.46 4.97 -4.81
C ALA A 92 0.61 5.48 -3.36
N CYS A 93 0.72 4.59 -2.37
CA CYS A 93 0.78 4.99 -0.98
C CYS A 93 2.20 5.47 -0.61
N ALA A 94 2.31 6.74 -0.22
CA ALA A 94 3.57 7.38 0.14
C ALA A 94 4.29 6.74 1.36
N ILE A 95 3.55 5.98 2.18
CA ILE A 95 4.11 5.18 3.28
C ILE A 95 4.75 3.91 2.73
N LYS A 96 4.03 3.15 1.87
CA LYS A 96 4.55 1.90 1.30
C LYS A 96 5.72 2.14 0.35
N ASN A 97 5.62 3.13 -0.53
CA ASN A 97 6.68 3.43 -1.50
C ASN A 97 7.89 4.16 -0.87
N GLY A 98 7.81 4.53 0.41
CA GLY A 98 8.90 5.15 1.17
C GLY A 98 9.12 6.63 0.89
N GLN A 99 8.27 7.31 0.11
CA GLN A 99 8.37 8.76 -0.14
C GLN A 99 8.37 9.55 1.17
N ILE A 100 7.43 9.26 2.08
CA ILE A 100 7.36 9.93 3.39
C ILE A 100 8.62 9.65 4.21
N ARG A 101 9.06 8.38 4.27
CA ARG A 101 10.26 7.97 4.99
C ARG A 101 11.51 8.70 4.49
N ASN A 102 11.68 8.81 3.18
CA ASN A 102 12.84 9.46 2.57
C ASN A 102 12.82 10.98 2.80
N ALA A 103 11.64 11.60 2.71
CA ALA A 103 11.46 13.01 3.05
C ALA A 103 11.77 13.28 4.54
N ALA A 104 11.26 12.42 5.43
CA ALA A 104 11.52 12.49 6.86
C ALA A 104 13.01 12.35 7.20
N LYS A 105 13.72 11.40 6.58
CA LYS A 105 15.18 11.24 6.73
C LYS A 105 15.94 12.48 6.28
N SER A 106 15.54 13.05 5.15
CA SER A 106 16.16 14.27 4.61
C SER A 106 15.96 15.46 5.55
N LEU A 107 14.74 15.65 6.04
CA LEU A 107 14.43 16.69 7.02
C LEU A 107 15.20 16.48 8.33
N GLN A 108 15.22 15.27 8.87
CA GLN A 108 15.93 14.95 10.11
C GLN A 108 17.43 15.23 9.98
N ALA A 109 18.04 14.88 8.86
CA ALA A 109 19.45 15.16 8.60
C ALA A 109 19.73 16.67 8.56
N MET A 110 18.87 17.46 7.90
CA MET A 110 18.99 18.92 7.89
C MET A 110 18.85 19.51 9.29
N LEU A 111 17.81 19.16 10.03
CA LEU A 111 17.57 19.68 11.37
C LEU A 111 18.75 19.40 12.31
N LYS A 112 19.31 18.18 12.25
CA LYS A 112 20.52 17.80 13.00
C LYS A 112 21.75 18.61 12.57
N ALA A 113 21.97 18.80 11.27
CA ALA A 113 23.10 19.56 10.75
C ALA A 113 23.10 21.03 11.19
N TYR A 114 21.92 21.62 11.37
CA TYR A 114 21.74 23.00 11.86
C TYR A 114 21.57 23.09 13.38
N GLY A 115 21.73 21.99 14.13
CA GLY A 115 21.64 21.97 15.59
C GLY A 115 20.25 22.30 16.15
N TYR A 116 19.18 22.11 15.37
CA TYR A 116 17.81 22.39 15.83
C TYR A 116 17.46 21.73 17.17
N PRO A 117 17.88 20.47 17.45
CA PRO A 117 17.62 19.86 18.75
C PRO A 117 18.16 20.67 19.94
N ASP A 118 19.27 21.39 19.75
CA ASP A 118 19.93 22.14 20.83
C ASP A 118 19.26 23.48 21.10
N TRP A 119 18.88 24.23 20.05
CA TRP A 119 18.40 25.60 20.20
C TRP A 119 16.90 25.77 20.03
N ALA A 120 16.18 24.88 19.33
CA ALA A 120 14.76 25.06 19.07
C ALA A 120 13.94 25.17 20.38
N PRO A 121 14.14 24.32 21.40
CA PRO A 121 13.41 24.43 22.66
C PRO A 121 13.68 25.74 23.42
N THR A 122 14.85 26.35 23.22
CA THR A 122 15.23 27.61 23.89
C THR A 122 14.45 28.82 23.38
N LEU A 123 13.85 28.71 22.19
CA LEU A 123 13.00 29.75 21.61
C LEU A 123 11.56 29.70 22.11
N ALA A 124 11.21 28.78 23.01
CA ALA A 124 9.83 28.55 23.45
C ALA A 124 9.15 29.81 24.02
N GLU A 125 9.90 30.73 24.63
CA GLU A 125 9.37 32.00 25.12
C GLU A 125 8.86 32.92 24.00
N PHE A 126 9.53 32.92 22.85
CA PHE A 126 9.20 33.77 21.70
C PHE A 126 8.34 33.04 20.66
N VAL A 127 8.51 31.72 20.55
CA VAL A 127 7.82 30.86 19.60
C VAL A 127 7.28 29.64 20.37
N PRO A 128 6.09 29.75 20.99
CA PRO A 128 5.54 28.72 21.86
C PRO A 128 5.46 27.32 21.24
N ALA A 129 5.28 27.23 19.91
CA ALA A 129 5.25 25.96 19.18
C ALA A 129 6.55 25.13 19.34
N THR A 130 7.70 25.79 19.50
CA THR A 130 9.01 25.12 19.65
C THR A 130 9.17 24.39 20.99
N LYS A 131 8.29 24.65 21.96
CA LYS A 131 8.20 23.86 23.20
C LYS A 131 7.95 22.38 22.91
N HIS A 132 7.25 22.07 21.83
CA HIS A 132 6.89 20.71 21.42
C HIS A 132 7.92 20.04 20.50
N TYR A 133 9.13 20.60 20.42
CA TYR A 133 10.18 20.04 19.57
C TYR A 133 10.55 18.59 19.94
N PRO A 134 10.69 18.20 21.23
CA PRO A 134 10.97 16.81 21.60
C PRO A 134 9.88 15.83 21.12
N GLU A 135 8.62 16.21 21.25
CA GLU A 135 7.49 15.40 20.75
C GLU A 135 7.52 15.29 19.23
N PHE A 136 7.82 16.39 18.52
CA PHE A 136 8.02 16.39 17.07
C PHE A 136 9.18 15.48 16.66
N GLU A 137 10.32 15.52 17.37
CA GLU A 137 11.47 14.69 17.08
C GLU A 137 11.13 13.20 17.23
N GLY A 138 10.36 12.82 18.26
CA GLY A 138 9.87 11.46 18.43
C GLY A 138 8.99 10.99 17.26
N VAL A 139 8.08 11.83 16.77
CA VAL A 139 7.27 11.51 15.58
C VAL A 139 8.14 11.42 14.32
N LEU A 140 9.11 12.32 14.17
CA LEU A 140 10.03 12.33 13.04
C LEU A 140 10.88 11.06 13.00
N GLU A 141 11.40 10.62 14.15
CA GLU A 141 12.12 9.35 14.28
C GLU A 141 11.25 8.18 13.83
N TRP A 142 10.00 8.10 14.32
CA TRP A 142 9.03 7.09 13.87
C TRP A 142 8.85 7.13 12.34
N LEU A 143 8.65 8.31 11.74
CA LEU A 143 8.52 8.49 10.28
C LEU A 143 9.75 8.00 9.50
N THR A 144 10.96 8.17 10.05
CA THR A 144 12.19 7.67 9.39
C THR A 144 12.33 6.14 9.42
N ALA A 145 11.70 5.49 10.40
CA ALA A 145 11.72 4.04 10.58
C ALA A 145 10.49 3.34 9.99
N GLN A 146 9.45 4.09 9.58
CA GLN A 146 8.21 3.53 9.04
C GLN A 146 8.47 2.67 7.80
N ASP A 147 7.88 1.48 7.80
CA ASP A 147 7.81 0.60 6.64
C ASP A 147 6.47 -0.12 6.60
N CYS A 148 5.90 -0.28 5.40
CA CYS A 148 4.58 -0.86 5.22
C CYS A 148 4.60 -1.89 4.08
N GLU A 149 4.41 -3.15 4.44
CA GLU A 149 4.39 -4.28 3.50
C GLU A 149 3.18 -4.22 2.53
N GLY A 150 2.14 -3.44 2.85
CA GLY A 150 0.90 -3.32 2.07
C GLY A 150 -0.28 -3.99 2.77
N CYS A 151 -1.49 -3.66 2.34
CA CYS A 151 -2.71 -4.07 3.04
C CYS A 151 -2.93 -5.60 3.08
N PRO A 152 -2.76 -6.35 1.95
CA PRO A 152 -2.84 -7.82 1.99
C PRO A 152 -1.82 -8.46 2.94
N ALA A 153 -0.60 -7.91 2.98
CA ALA A 153 0.52 -8.34 3.81
C ALA A 153 0.46 -7.86 5.28
N GLY A 154 -0.70 -7.37 5.74
CA GLY A 154 -0.88 -7.00 7.15
C GLY A 154 -0.68 -5.51 7.47
N GLY A 155 -0.25 -4.70 6.50
CA GLY A 155 -0.07 -3.25 6.67
C GLY A 155 -1.36 -2.50 7.05
N GLY A 156 -1.19 -1.31 7.64
CA GLY A 156 -2.28 -0.48 8.13
C GLY A 156 -2.80 -0.91 9.51
N ASN A 157 -4.07 -0.60 9.79
CA ASN A 157 -4.69 -0.93 11.08
C ASN A 157 -4.80 -2.47 11.26
N PRO A 158 -4.17 -3.07 12.29
CA PRO A 158 -4.26 -4.51 12.57
C PRO A 158 -5.72 -4.99 12.72
N ALA A 159 -6.58 -4.18 13.35
CA ALA A 159 -7.99 -4.47 13.61
C ALA A 159 -8.95 -3.94 12.52
N CYS A 160 -8.49 -3.81 11.27
CA CYS A 160 -9.33 -3.36 10.17
C CYS A 160 -10.53 -4.32 9.91
N ALA A 161 -11.75 -3.86 10.23
CA ALA A 161 -12.98 -4.65 10.06
C ALA A 161 -13.25 -5.06 8.60
N ILE A 162 -12.84 -4.24 7.63
CA ILE A 162 -12.97 -4.54 6.20
C ILE A 162 -12.12 -5.75 5.82
N ARG A 163 -10.85 -5.76 6.24
CA ARG A 163 -9.92 -6.87 5.99
C ARG A 163 -10.39 -8.16 6.64
N ILE A 164 -10.82 -8.08 7.90
CA ILE A 164 -11.33 -9.23 8.64
C ILE A 164 -12.52 -9.84 7.90
N CYS A 165 -13.52 -9.02 7.55
CA CYS A 165 -14.71 -9.44 6.80
C CYS A 165 -14.36 -10.08 5.44
N ALA A 166 -13.45 -9.48 4.66
CA ALA A 166 -13.06 -10.02 3.36
C ALA A 166 -12.37 -11.38 3.49
N ARG A 167 -11.48 -11.55 4.48
CA ARG A 167 -10.83 -12.84 4.77
C ARG A 167 -11.82 -13.91 5.21
N GLU A 168 -12.73 -13.57 6.13
CA GLU A 168 -13.78 -14.50 6.59
C GLU A 168 -14.69 -14.97 5.45
N LYS A 169 -15.02 -14.08 4.51
CA LYS A 169 -15.81 -14.41 3.31
C LYS A 169 -14.99 -15.07 2.19
N GLY A 170 -13.67 -15.18 2.35
CA GLY A 170 -12.79 -15.72 1.31
C GLY A 170 -12.68 -14.85 0.06
N PHE A 171 -12.94 -13.54 0.18
CA PHE A 171 -12.87 -12.59 -0.92
C PHE A 171 -11.49 -11.96 -1.04
N ALA A 172 -11.03 -11.75 -2.27
CA ALA A 172 -9.81 -10.99 -2.53
C ALA A 172 -9.98 -9.51 -2.17
N GLY A 173 -11.21 -9.00 -2.25
CA GLY A 173 -11.56 -7.64 -1.83
C GLY A 173 -13.04 -7.38 -1.90
N CYS A 174 -13.46 -6.23 -1.39
CA CYS A 174 -14.85 -5.82 -1.30
C CYS A 174 -15.54 -5.68 -2.66
N TRP A 175 -14.79 -5.58 -3.76
CA TRP A 175 -15.35 -5.58 -5.11
C TRP A 175 -16.04 -6.91 -5.47
N GLU A 176 -15.67 -8.03 -4.85
CA GLU A 176 -16.31 -9.34 -5.05
C GLU A 176 -17.62 -9.48 -4.26
N CYS A 177 -17.81 -8.64 -3.24
CA CYS A 177 -19.00 -8.66 -2.41
C CYS A 177 -20.14 -7.88 -3.07
N GLY A 178 -21.35 -8.45 -3.11
CA GLY A 178 -22.57 -7.79 -3.60
C GLY A 178 -23.35 -7.00 -2.54
N GLU A 179 -22.83 -6.89 -1.31
CA GLU A 179 -23.48 -6.18 -0.21
C GLU A 179 -23.32 -4.67 -0.38
N ASP A 180 -24.42 -3.97 -0.63
CA ASP A 180 -24.48 -2.51 -0.75
C ASP A 180 -25.88 -2.03 -0.30
N PRO A 181 -26.00 -1.17 0.73
CA PRO A 181 -24.93 -0.50 1.48
C PRO A 181 -24.18 -1.43 2.46
N CYS A 182 -22.89 -1.12 2.71
CA CYS A 182 -22.06 -1.82 3.70
C CYS A 182 -21.54 -0.87 4.79
N GLU A 183 -21.96 -1.11 6.04
CA GLU A 183 -21.58 -0.28 7.20
C GLU A 183 -20.06 -0.23 7.42
N LYS A 184 -19.36 -1.34 7.18
CA LYS A 184 -17.89 -1.45 7.36
C LYS A 184 -17.12 -0.55 6.41
N LEU A 185 -17.73 -0.12 5.31
CA LEU A 185 -17.13 0.72 4.28
C LEU A 185 -17.50 2.20 4.43
N GLN A 186 -18.52 2.56 5.22
CA GLN A 186 -19.01 3.94 5.34
C GLN A 186 -17.91 4.97 5.62
N ALA A 187 -17.01 4.68 6.57
CA ALA A 187 -15.96 5.62 6.94
C ALA A 187 -14.93 5.82 5.82
N ILE A 188 -14.57 4.74 5.12
CA ILE A 188 -13.54 4.79 4.07
C ILE A 188 -14.10 5.27 2.73
N ASP A 189 -15.41 5.10 2.51
CA ASP A 189 -16.11 5.53 1.30
C ASP A 189 -16.29 7.06 1.19
N GLN A 190 -15.94 7.80 2.25
CA GLN A 190 -15.79 9.25 2.19
C GLN A 190 -14.66 9.67 1.24
N ASP A 191 -13.67 8.80 1.02
CA ASP A 191 -12.66 8.97 -0.01
C ASP A 191 -13.18 8.39 -1.33
N SER A 192 -13.53 9.25 -2.30
CA SER A 192 -14.20 8.85 -3.53
C SER A 192 -13.41 7.81 -4.33
N ARG A 193 -12.08 7.77 -4.19
CA ARG A 193 -11.21 6.78 -4.83
C ARG A 193 -11.59 5.35 -4.46
N VAL A 194 -12.19 5.14 -3.28
CA VAL A 194 -12.50 3.82 -2.73
C VAL A 194 -13.73 3.19 -3.41
N PRO A 195 -14.91 3.82 -3.41
CA PRO A 195 -16.04 3.31 -4.20
C PRO A 195 -15.74 3.30 -5.70
N GLU A 196 -15.07 4.33 -6.24
CA GLU A 196 -14.68 4.37 -7.66
C GLU A 196 -13.77 3.20 -8.05
N SER A 197 -12.78 2.87 -7.21
CA SER A 197 -11.89 1.74 -7.48
C SER A 197 -12.61 0.41 -7.40
N ARG A 198 -13.47 0.20 -6.39
CA ARG A 198 -14.27 -1.03 -6.29
C ARG A 198 -15.19 -1.20 -7.49
N GLN A 199 -15.87 -0.13 -7.91
CA GLN A 199 -16.70 -0.13 -9.10
C GLN A 199 -15.87 -0.44 -10.35
N ARG A 200 -14.74 0.25 -10.54
CA ARG A 200 -13.87 0.03 -11.68
C ARG A 200 -13.32 -1.40 -11.73
N ILE A 201 -12.96 -1.99 -10.59
CA ILE A 201 -12.54 -3.41 -10.52
C ILE A 201 -13.69 -4.35 -10.92
N ARG A 202 -14.94 -4.07 -10.51
CA ARG A 202 -16.11 -4.86 -10.93
C ARG A 202 -16.37 -4.80 -12.43
N GLU A 203 -16.17 -3.63 -13.05
CA GLU A 203 -16.45 -3.40 -14.47
C GLU A 203 -15.29 -3.86 -15.40
N ALA A 204 -14.05 -3.54 -15.03
CA ALA A 204 -12.86 -3.77 -15.85
C ALA A 204 -12.18 -5.11 -15.58
N GLY A 205 -12.37 -5.64 -14.36
CA GLY A 205 -11.49 -6.64 -13.78
C GLY A 205 -10.27 -6.02 -13.08
N LEU A 206 -9.67 -6.81 -12.19
CA LEU A 206 -8.55 -6.39 -11.35
C LEU A 206 -7.30 -6.06 -12.16
N GLU A 207 -6.96 -6.86 -13.17
CA GLU A 207 -5.75 -6.65 -14.00
C GLU A 207 -5.77 -5.30 -14.72
N ALA A 208 -6.89 -4.96 -15.37
CA ALA A 208 -7.04 -3.70 -16.09
C ALA A 208 -6.96 -2.50 -15.14
N TRP A 209 -7.64 -2.59 -14.00
CA TRP A 209 -7.57 -1.55 -12.98
C TRP A 209 -6.15 -1.37 -12.42
N LEU A 210 -5.43 -2.46 -12.17
CA LEU A 210 -4.03 -2.42 -11.70
C LEU A 210 -3.11 -1.71 -12.69
N ALA A 211 -3.22 -2.03 -13.97
CA ALA A 211 -2.46 -1.35 -15.02
C ALA A 211 -2.76 0.16 -15.07
N GLU A 212 -4.04 0.54 -14.92
CA GLU A 212 -4.46 1.94 -14.85
C GLU A 212 -3.90 2.66 -13.63
N GLN A 213 -3.84 2.02 -12.47
CA GLN A 213 -3.28 2.65 -11.27
C GLN A 213 -1.76 2.74 -11.35
N ALA A 214 -1.07 1.69 -11.82
CA ALA A 214 0.37 1.70 -11.99
C ALA A 214 0.84 2.82 -12.94
N ALA A 215 0.06 3.13 -13.99
CA ALA A 215 0.38 4.21 -14.93
C ALA A 215 0.25 5.64 -14.34
N LYS A 216 -0.36 5.80 -13.15
CA LYS A 216 -0.58 7.11 -12.50
C LYS A 216 0.49 7.46 -11.47
N VAL A 217 1.38 6.53 -11.11
CA VAL A 217 2.37 6.69 -10.03
C VAL A 217 3.76 6.98 -10.60
#